data_AF-C0Z323-F1
#
_entry.id   AF-C0Z323-F1
#
_cell.length_a   1.000
_cell.length_b   1.000
_cell.length_c   1.000
_cell.angle_alpha   90.00
_cell.angle_beta   90.00
_cell.angle_gamma   90.00
#
_symmetry.space_group_name_H-M   'P 1'
#
loop_
_entity.id
_entity.type
_entity.pdbx_description
1 polymer ?
#
loop_
_entity_poly.entity_id
_entity_poly.type
_entity_poly.pdbx_seq_one_letter_code
_entity_poly.pdbx_strand_id
1 'polypeptide(L)'
;MRKRNDQRIYSQLYEAMEALVHICRDGCKTIGPHDKDFKPNHATCNYEACKGLESLIRHFAGCKLRVPGGCVHYKRMWQLLELHSRVCAGSDQCRVPLCRNLKEKMEKQSKKDESRWKLLVKNVLGSKKIGGSPFFLPVTNC
;
A
#
# COMPACT_ATOMS: atom_id res chain seq x y z
N MET A 1 8.00 -11.60 -23.10
CA MET A 1 7.24 -10.34 -22.91
C MET A 1 6.44 -10.33 -21.59
N ARG A 2 5.43 -11.20 -21.40
CA ARG A 2 4.50 -11.18 -20.24
C ARG A 2 5.17 -11.27 -18.85
N LYS A 3 6.05 -12.25 -18.63
CA LYS A 3 6.77 -12.42 -17.35
C LYS A 3 7.58 -11.18 -16.92
N ARG A 4 8.17 -10.43 -17.87
CA ARG A 4 8.93 -9.20 -17.58
C ARG A 4 8.01 -8.05 -17.16
N ASN A 5 6.83 -7.97 -17.77
CA ASN A 5 5.84 -6.95 -17.42
C ASN A 5 5.24 -7.21 -16.04
N ASP A 6 4.91 -8.47 -15.73
CA ASP A 6 4.39 -8.86 -14.43
C ASP A 6 5.39 -8.54 -13.31
N GLN A 7 6.68 -8.84 -13.52
CA GLN A 7 7.74 -8.50 -12.58
C GLN A 7 7.81 -6.99 -12.30
N ARG A 8 7.71 -6.16 -13.35
CA ARG A 8 7.71 -4.70 -13.21
C ARG A 8 6.51 -4.22 -12.39
N ILE A 9 5.33 -4.79 -12.63
CA ILE A 9 4.12 -4.46 -11.85
C ILE A 9 4.31 -4.82 -10.38
N TYR A 10 4.85 -6.00 -10.07
CA TYR A 10 5.10 -6.40 -8.68
C TYR A 10 6.11 -5.49 -7.98
N SER A 11 7.18 -5.07 -8.68
CA SER A 11 8.13 -4.10 -8.14
C SER A 11 7.48 -2.73 -7.88
N GLN A 12 6.63 -2.24 -8.80
CA GLN A 12 5.89 -0.99 -8.59
C GLN A 12 4.92 -1.08 -7.41
N LEU A 13 4.25 -2.23 -7.22
CA LEU A 13 3.40 -2.46 -6.05
C LEU A 13 4.23 -2.45 -4.76
N TYR A 14 5.41 -3.07 -4.78
CA TYR A 14 6.31 -3.07 -3.63
C TYR A 14 6.76 -1.64 -3.28
N GLU A 15 7.22 -0.86 -4.25
CA GLU A 15 7.61 0.55 -4.07
C GLU A 15 6.45 1.40 -3.54
N ALA A 16 5.24 1.20 -4.07
CA ALA A 16 4.03 1.86 -3.56
C ALA A 16 3.74 1.49 -2.11
N MET A 17 4.04 0.25 -1.69
CA MET A 17 3.85 -0.15 -0.30
C MET A 17 4.85 0.53 0.64
N GLU A 18 6.11 0.65 0.23
CA GLU A 18 7.09 1.40 1.02
C GLU A 18 6.74 2.88 1.12
N ALA A 19 6.33 3.50 0.01
CA ALA A 19 5.88 4.89 -0.01
C ALA A 19 4.64 5.10 0.87
N LEU A 20 3.68 4.16 0.86
CA LEU A 20 2.51 4.23 1.74
C LEU A 20 2.92 4.22 3.22
N VAL A 21 3.81 3.31 3.62
CA VAL A 21 4.31 3.26 4.99
C VAL A 21 5.03 4.56 5.34
N HIS A 22 5.90 5.06 4.46
CA HIS A 22 6.61 6.32 4.66
C HIS A 22 5.63 7.49 4.92
N ILE A 23 4.60 7.65 4.09
CA ILE A 23 3.60 8.73 4.26
C ILE A 23 2.88 8.61 5.60
N CYS A 24 2.42 7.41 5.96
CA CYS A 24 1.59 7.22 7.15
C CYS A 24 2.39 7.17 8.45
N ARG A 25 3.62 6.68 8.41
CA ARG A 25 4.45 6.45 9.60
C ARG A 25 5.38 7.63 9.88
N ASP A 26 6.18 7.99 8.88
CA ASP A 26 7.31 8.91 9.02
C ASP A 26 6.91 10.34 8.66
N GLY A 27 5.89 10.47 7.80
CA GLY A 27 5.48 11.74 7.21
C GLY A 27 6.35 12.10 6.01
N CYS A 28 5.71 12.37 4.88
CA CYS A 28 6.41 12.78 3.67
C CYS A 28 6.56 14.31 3.62
N LYS A 29 7.79 14.81 3.61
CA LYS A 29 8.10 16.26 3.59
C LYS A 29 7.71 16.96 2.30
N THR A 30 7.30 16.24 1.27
CA THR A 30 6.79 16.81 0.01
C THR A 30 5.27 16.77 -0.09
N ILE A 31 4.58 16.23 0.93
CA ILE A 31 3.12 16.11 0.96
C ILE A 31 2.57 16.98 2.09
N GLY A 32 1.59 17.81 1.74
CA GLY A 32 0.96 18.74 2.64
C GLY A 32 -0.25 18.21 3.39
N PRO A 33 -0.64 18.85 4.51
CA PRO A 33 -1.94 18.62 5.13
C PRO A 33 -3.07 18.79 4.13
N HIS A 34 -4.15 18.02 4.29
CA HIS A 34 -5.28 17.99 3.35
C HIS A 34 -5.96 19.36 3.19
N ASP A 35 -6.00 20.16 4.26
CA ASP A 35 -6.84 21.36 4.37
C ASP A 35 -6.06 22.68 4.38
N LYS A 36 -4.76 22.67 4.02
CA LYS A 36 -3.92 23.87 4.05
C LYS A 36 -3.04 23.96 2.80
N ASP A 37 -2.80 25.20 2.36
CA ASP A 37 -1.79 25.48 1.34
C ASP A 37 -0.42 25.04 1.85
N PHE A 38 0.08 23.95 1.28
CA PHE A 38 1.40 23.45 1.56
C PHE A 38 2.37 24.01 0.55
N LYS A 39 3.31 24.83 1.01
CA LYS A 39 4.51 25.16 0.23
C LYS A 39 5.43 23.96 0.32
N PRO A 40 5.63 23.18 -0.76
CA PRO A 40 6.57 22.09 -0.73
C PRO A 40 7.94 22.68 -0.37
N ASN A 41 8.52 22.17 0.70
CA ASN A 41 9.89 22.48 1.01
C ASN A 41 10.73 21.99 -0.18
N HIS A 42 11.83 22.66 -0.55
CA HIS A 42 12.72 22.24 -1.64
C HIS A 42 13.39 20.86 -1.38
N ALA A 43 13.01 20.16 -0.31
CA ALA A 43 13.43 18.83 0.04
C ALA A 43 12.92 17.81 -0.99
N THR A 44 13.82 16.96 -1.47
CA THR A 44 13.48 15.80 -2.30
C THR A 44 13.01 14.64 -1.42
N CYS A 45 12.03 13.86 -1.91
CA CYS A 45 11.61 12.60 -1.29
C CYS A 45 12.12 11.46 -2.16
N ASN A 46 12.74 10.44 -1.54
CA ASN A 46 13.31 9.29 -2.26
C ASN A 46 12.26 8.25 -2.69
N TYR A 47 10.99 8.48 -2.37
CA TYR A 47 9.88 7.60 -2.71
C TYR A 47 9.08 8.22 -3.84
N GLU A 48 9.42 7.88 -5.08
CA GLU A 48 8.77 8.39 -6.29
C GLU A 48 7.24 8.20 -6.27
N ALA A 49 6.76 7.10 -5.68
CA ALA A 49 5.34 6.81 -5.56
C ALA A 49 4.58 7.76 -4.61
N CYS A 50 5.25 8.57 -3.79
CA CYS A 50 4.58 9.42 -2.80
C CYS A 50 3.59 10.40 -3.44
N LYS A 51 4.00 11.11 -4.49
CA LYS A 51 3.13 12.07 -5.20
C LYS A 51 1.89 11.39 -5.79
N GLY A 52 2.06 10.19 -6.33
CA GLY A 52 0.94 9.40 -6.86
C GLY A 52 -0.03 8.93 -5.76
N LEU A 53 0.51 8.53 -4.61
CA LEU A 53 -0.28 8.08 -3.46
C LEU A 53 -0.98 9.21 -2.72
N GLU A 54 -0.40 10.41 -2.68
CA GLU A 54 -1.00 11.59 -2.05
C GLU A 54 -2.44 11.81 -2.55
N SER A 55 -2.62 11.84 -3.87
CA SER A 55 -3.94 12.03 -4.49
C SER A 55 -4.93 10.92 -4.10
N LEU A 56 -4.48 9.66 -4.08
CA LEU A 56 -5.32 8.52 -3.67
C LEU A 56 -5.71 8.60 -2.19
N ILE A 57 -4.78 9.00 -1.31
CA ILE A 57 -5.04 9.16 0.13
C ILE A 57 -6.05 10.27 0.37
N ARG A 58 -5.84 11.45 -0.24
CA ARG A 58 -6.78 12.58 -0.13
C ARG A 58 -8.17 12.19 -0.64
N HIS A 59 -8.23 11.57 -1.81
CA HIS A 59 -9.49 11.09 -2.37
C HIS A 59 -10.17 10.07 -1.45
N PHE A 60 -9.42 9.10 -0.92
CA PHE A 60 -9.97 8.04 -0.08
C PHE A 60 -10.58 8.59 1.21
N ALA A 61 -9.99 9.62 1.81
CA ALA A 61 -10.54 10.30 2.99
C ALA A 61 -11.89 10.97 2.71
N GLY A 62 -12.01 11.68 1.57
CA GLY A 62 -13.20 12.45 1.21
C GLY A 62 -14.27 11.69 0.40
N CYS A 63 -13.97 10.54 -0.17
CA CYS A 63 -14.86 9.86 -1.10
C CYS A 63 -16.08 9.25 -0.40
N LYS A 64 -17.27 9.57 -0.92
CA LYS A 64 -18.57 9.06 -0.45
C LYS A 64 -19.03 7.80 -1.17
N LEU A 65 -18.44 7.48 -2.34
CA LEU A 65 -18.81 6.34 -3.18
C LEU A 65 -18.08 5.06 -2.76
N ARG A 66 -18.39 4.55 -1.55
CA ARG A 66 -17.67 3.45 -0.86
C ARG A 66 -18.21 2.03 -1.12
N VAL A 67 -19.00 1.85 -2.17
CA VAL A 67 -19.77 0.62 -2.46
C VAL A 67 -19.17 -0.19 -3.63
N PRO A 68 -19.51 -1.49 -3.79
CA PRO A 68 -19.23 -2.24 -5.01
C PRO A 68 -19.79 -1.51 -6.24
N GLY A 69 -18.99 -1.37 -7.29
CA GLY A 69 -19.34 -0.55 -8.47
C GLY A 69 -19.15 0.96 -8.28
N GLY A 70 -18.68 1.40 -7.11
CA GLY A 70 -18.40 2.80 -6.79
C GLY A 70 -17.08 3.33 -7.39
N CYS A 71 -16.46 4.29 -6.71
CA CYS A 71 -15.32 5.03 -7.26
C CYS A 71 -14.06 4.16 -7.46
N VAL A 72 -13.47 4.25 -8.66
CA VAL A 72 -12.24 3.51 -9.01
C VAL A 72 -11.03 3.91 -8.16
N HIS A 73 -10.88 5.20 -7.83
CA HIS A 73 -9.75 5.69 -7.01
C HIS A 73 -9.86 5.19 -5.57
N TYR A 74 -11.08 5.21 -5.00
CA TYR A 74 -11.36 4.62 -3.70
C TYR A 74 -11.05 3.12 -3.69
N LYS A 75 -11.49 2.38 -4.71
CA LYS A 75 -11.22 0.95 -4.85
C LYS A 75 -9.73 0.64 -4.95
N ARG A 76 -8.96 1.41 -5.73
CA ARG A 76 -7.50 1.24 -5.85
C ARG A 76 -6.80 1.45 -4.51
N MET A 77 -7.14 2.51 -3.78
CA MET A 77 -6.58 2.77 -2.45
C MET A 77 -6.96 1.65 -1.47
N TRP A 78 -8.21 1.20 -1.49
CA TRP A 78 -8.66 0.07 -0.67
C TRP A 78 -7.86 -1.20 -0.93
N GLN A 79 -7.64 -1.57 -2.20
CA GLN A 79 -6.83 -2.74 -2.57
C GLN A 79 -5.37 -2.61 -2.11
N LEU A 80 -4.83 -1.40 -2.12
CA LEU A 80 -3.49 -1.13 -1.62
C LEU A 80 -3.40 -1.31 -0.09
N LEU A 81 -4.40 -0.83 0.66
CA LEU A 81 -4.51 -1.06 2.11
C LEU A 81 -4.69 -2.55 2.43
N GLU A 82 -5.46 -3.26 1.62
CA GLU A 82 -5.68 -4.71 1.74
C GLU A 82 -4.41 -5.52 1.46
N LEU A 83 -3.61 -5.12 0.47
CA LEU A 83 -2.29 -5.69 0.25
C LEU A 83 -1.37 -5.40 1.43
N HIS A 84 -1.34 -4.14 1.90
CA HIS A 84 -0.52 -3.76 3.04
C HIS A 84 -0.82 -4.62 4.28
N SER A 85 -2.10 -4.82 4.61
CA SER A 85 -2.50 -5.60 5.79
C SER A 85 -1.94 -7.02 5.76
N ARG A 86 -1.74 -7.61 4.57
CA ARG A 86 -1.21 -8.97 4.38
C ARG A 86 0.31 -9.03 4.46
N VAL A 87 1.00 -8.00 3.98
CA VAL A 87 2.46 -7.97 3.99
C VAL A 87 3.01 -7.36 5.28
N CYS A 88 2.22 -6.61 6.04
CA CYS A 88 2.67 -5.85 7.19
C CYS A 88 3.10 -6.75 8.37
N ALA A 89 4.35 -6.62 8.80
CA ALA A 89 4.89 -7.32 9.96
C ALA A 89 4.50 -6.67 11.31
N GLY A 90 4.10 -5.40 11.32
CA GLY A 90 3.70 -4.69 12.53
C GLY A 90 2.26 -5.00 12.96
N SER A 91 2.03 -5.31 14.25
CA SER A 91 0.69 -5.38 14.83
C SER A 91 0.16 -3.99 15.16
N ASP A 92 0.43 -3.49 16.36
CA ASP A 92 -0.26 -2.34 16.97
C ASP A 92 0.41 -0.99 16.69
N GLN A 93 1.67 -1.03 16.24
CA GLN A 93 2.46 0.16 15.92
C GLN A 93 2.30 0.61 14.47
N CYS A 94 1.55 -0.15 13.65
CA CYS A 94 1.35 0.20 12.25
C CYS A 94 0.46 1.43 12.14
N ARG A 95 0.99 2.50 11.53
CA ARG A 95 0.27 3.76 11.33
C ARG A 95 -0.51 3.82 10.01
N VAL A 96 -0.43 2.77 9.18
CA VAL A 96 -1.19 2.71 7.92
C VAL A 96 -2.68 2.54 8.25
N PRO A 97 -3.56 3.39 7.71
CA PRO A 97 -4.98 3.38 8.06
C PRO A 97 -5.62 2.04 7.71
N LEU A 98 -6.57 1.60 8.53
CA LEU A 98 -7.31 0.35 8.36
C LEU A 98 -6.48 -0.94 8.40
N CYS A 99 -5.15 -0.89 8.53
CA CYS A 99 -4.31 -2.09 8.51
C CYS A 99 -4.78 -3.15 9.52
N ARG A 100 -4.99 -2.76 10.78
CA ARG A 100 -5.51 -3.64 11.84
C ARG A 100 -6.89 -4.20 11.50
N ASN A 101 -7.85 -3.33 11.17
CA ASN A 101 -9.23 -3.73 10.86
C ASN A 101 -9.29 -4.68 9.65
N LEU A 102 -8.38 -4.52 8.69
CA LEU A 102 -8.27 -5.38 7.52
C LEU A 102 -7.65 -6.73 7.87
N LYS A 103 -6.62 -6.77 8.73
CA LYS A 103 -6.06 -8.02 9.27
C LYS A 103 -7.14 -8.87 9.95
N GLU A 104 -7.94 -8.27 10.81
CA GLU A 104 -9.05 -8.94 11.52
C GLU A 104 -10.13 -9.46 10.56
N LYS A 105 -10.37 -8.78 9.42
CA LYS A 105 -11.34 -9.22 8.41
C LYS A 105 -10.84 -10.33 7.50
N MET A 106 -9.53 -10.59 7.44
CA MET A 106 -8.96 -11.61 6.56
C MET A 106 -9.45 -13.03 6.91
N GLU A 107 -9.73 -13.29 8.19
CA GLU A 107 -10.24 -14.58 8.68
C GLU A 107 -11.60 -14.97 8.08
N LYS A 108 -12.35 -13.99 7.54
CA LYS A 108 -13.69 -14.17 6.99
C LYS A 108 -13.70 -14.28 5.45
N GLN A 109 -12.54 -14.30 4.79
CA GLN A 109 -12.46 -14.38 3.33
C GLN A 109 -12.65 -15.79 2.80
N SER A 110 -13.06 -15.89 1.53
CA SER A 110 -13.17 -17.18 0.85
C SER A 110 -11.79 -17.81 0.63
N LYS A 111 -11.70 -19.15 0.65
CA LYS A 111 -10.45 -19.89 0.34
C LYS A 111 -9.84 -19.51 -1.01
N LYS A 112 -10.69 -19.18 -1.99
CA LYS A 112 -10.26 -18.76 -3.33
C LYS A 112 -9.57 -17.39 -3.30
N ASP A 113 -10.16 -16.43 -2.57
CA ASP A 113 -9.58 -15.10 -2.42
C ASP A 113 -8.29 -15.16 -1.62
N GLU A 114 -8.26 -15.95 -0.55
CA GLU A 114 -7.07 -16.19 0.26
C GLU A 114 -5.91 -16.72 -0.60
N SER A 115 -6.18 -17.73 -1.44
CA SER A 115 -5.17 -18.32 -2.34
C SER A 115 -4.65 -17.30 -3.35
N ARG A 116 -5.53 -16.48 -3.93
CA ARG A 116 -5.16 -15.40 -4.85
C ARG A 116 -4.27 -14.37 -4.16
N TRP A 117 -4.61 -14.00 -2.94
CA TRP A 117 -3.83 -13.05 -2.14
C TRP A 117 -2.46 -13.59 -1.75
N LYS A 118 -2.36 -14.86 -1.33
CA LYS A 118 -1.07 -15.51 -1.04
C LYS A 118 -0.13 -15.46 -2.24
N LEU A 119 -0.63 -15.79 -3.44
CA LEU A 119 0.15 -15.69 -4.67
C LEU A 119 0.62 -14.26 -4.96
N LEU A 120 -0.27 -13.27 -4.82
CA LEU A 120 0.09 -11.87 -5.03
C LEU A 120 1.17 -11.41 -4.04
N VAL A 121 0.99 -11.71 -2.75
CA VAL A 121 1.92 -11.37 -1.67
C VAL A 121 3.30 -11.97 -1.95
N LYS A 122 3.36 -13.26 -2.27
CA LYS A 122 4.61 -13.96 -2.62
C LYS A 122 5.33 -13.29 -3.80
N ASN A 123 4.59 -12.93 -4.85
CA ASN A 123 5.17 -12.28 -6.02
C ASN A 123 5.65 -10.86 -5.72
N VAL A 124 4.89 -10.07 -4.94
CA VAL A 124 5.26 -8.71 -4.55
C VAL A 124 6.53 -8.73 -3.69
N LEU A 125 6.57 -9.55 -2.64
CA LEU A 125 7.72 -9.63 -1.74
C LEU A 125 8.94 -10.24 -2.43
N GLY A 126 8.75 -11.25 -3.29
CA GLY A 126 9.81 -11.83 -4.11
C GLY A 126 10.31 -10.91 -5.23
N SER A 127 9.65 -9.78 -5.50
CA SER A 127 10.09 -8.85 -6.53
C SER A 127 11.22 -7.92 -6.09
N LYS A 128 11.45 -7.76 -4.78
CA LYS A 128 12.56 -6.96 -4.25
C LYS A 128 13.86 -7.75 -4.33
N LYS A 129 14.86 -7.16 -4.99
CA LYS A 129 16.13 -7.83 -5.27
C LYS A 129 17.15 -7.76 -4.13
N ILE A 130 17.09 -6.72 -3.28
CA ILE A 130 18.06 -6.49 -2.19
C ILE A 130 17.36 -5.81 -1.00
N GLY A 131 17.58 -6.32 0.22
CA GLY A 131 17.17 -5.70 1.49
C GLY A 131 15.65 -5.54 1.67
N GLY A 132 14.99 -6.53 2.28
CA GLY A 132 13.58 -6.43 2.65
C GLY A 132 13.29 -5.22 3.54
N SER A 133 12.13 -4.59 3.37
CA SER A 133 11.68 -3.56 4.31
C SER A 133 11.43 -4.20 5.68
N PRO A 134 11.92 -3.64 6.79
CA PRO A 134 11.64 -4.15 8.14
C PRO A 134 10.14 -4.05 8.51
N PHE A 135 9.35 -3.34 7.70
CA PHE A 135 7.91 -3.21 7.90
C PHE A 135 7.09 -4.34 7.27
N PHE A 136 7.72 -5.17 6.42
CA PHE A 136 7.05 -6.26 5.72
C PHE A 136 7.56 -7.63 6.17
N LEU A 137 6.69 -8.64 6.07
CA LEU A 137 7.02 -10.02 6.35
C LEU A 137 8.11 -10.52 5.38
N PRO A 138 8.98 -11.43 5.83
CA PRO A 138 9.91 -12.09 4.93
C PRO A 138 9.14 -12.97 3.95
N VAL A 139 9.66 -13.12 2.73
CA VAL A 139 9.05 -13.96 1.68
C VAL A 139 8.86 -15.42 2.12
N THR A 140 9.60 -15.88 3.12
CA THR A 140 9.50 -17.21 3.72
C THR A 140 8.23 -17.42 4.53
N ASN A 141 7.53 -16.35 4.91
CA ASN A 141 6.29 -16.40 5.70
C ASN A 141 5.03 -16.21 4.83
N CYS A 142 5.11 -16.50 3.52
CA CYS A 142 4.06 -16.24 2.52
C CYS A 142 3.52 -17.50 1.86
#